data_AF-A0A8J6NPL6-F1
#
_entry.id   AF-A0A8J6NPL6-F1
#
_cell.length_a   1.000
_cell.length_b   1.000
_cell.length_c   1.000
_cell.angle_alpha   90.00
_cell.angle_beta   90.00
_cell.angle_gamma   90.00
#
_symmetry.space_group_name_H-M   'P 1'
#
loop_
_entity.id
_entity.type
_entity.pdbx_description
1 polymer ?
#
loop_
_entity_poly.entity_id
_entity_poly.type
_entity_poly.pdbx_seq_one_letter_code
_entity_poly.pdbx_strand_id
1 'polypeptide(L)' 'MNVADKICEKAKNLPEPIAREVLEFIERVSKLHDAASEGMKKAQESVMNRIWDNEEDDVWNHL' A
#
# COMPACT_ATOMS: atom_id res chain seq x y z
N MET A 1 -15.77 17.73 9.19
CA MET A 1 -15.91 17.14 7.85
C MET A 1 -14.55 16.68 7.36
N ASN A 2 -14.35 15.37 7.26
CA ASN A 2 -13.09 14.78 6.81
C ASN A 2 -12.99 14.82 5.26
N VAL A 3 -11.89 14.32 4.70
CA VAL A 3 -11.68 14.32 3.24
C VAL A 3 -12.65 13.39 2.52
N ALA A 4 -12.97 12.23 3.10
CA ALA A 4 -13.94 11.29 2.54
C ALA A 4 -15.34 11.91 2.44
N ASP A 5 -15.79 12.63 3.47
CA ASP A 5 -17.07 13.35 3.47
C ASP A 5 -17.14 14.37 2.31
N LYS A 6 -16.04 15.12 2.09
CA LYS A 6 -15.93 16.09 0.98
C LYS A 6 -16.01 15.42 -0.40
N ILE A 7 -15.40 14.25 -0.54
CA ILE A 7 -15.44 13.46 -1.78
C ILE A 7 -16.86 12.98 -2.05
N CYS A 8 -17.53 12.41 -1.04
CA CYS A 8 -18.90 11.93 -1.14
C CYS A 8 -19.87 13.07 -1.53
N GLU A 9 -19.77 14.23 -0.90
CA GLU A 9 -20.61 15.39 -1.23
C GLU A 9 -20.42 15.88 -2.68
N LYS A 10 -19.18 15.87 -3.18
CA LYS A 10 -18.91 16.22 -4.59
C LYS A 10 -19.43 15.15 -5.55
N ALA A 11 -19.25 13.87 -5.22
CA ALA A 11 -19.66 12.76 -6.05
C ALA A 11 -21.19 12.68 -6.25
N LYS A 12 -21.97 13.02 -5.21
CA LYS A 12 -23.45 13.02 -5.25
C LYS A 12 -24.05 13.89 -6.36
N ASN A 13 -23.36 14.95 -6.75
CA ASN A 13 -23.86 15.92 -7.73
C ASN A 13 -23.39 15.63 -9.17
N LEU A 14 -22.64 14.54 -9.39
CA LEU A 14 -22.12 14.19 -10.69
C LEU A 14 -23.14 13.39 -11.52
N PRO A 15 -23.20 13.58 -12.84
CA PRO A 15 -23.87 12.65 -13.74
C PRO A 15 -23.28 11.25 -13.63
N GLU A 16 -24.11 10.21 -13.75
CA GLU A 16 -23.71 8.79 -13.61
C GLU A 16 -22.42 8.41 -14.37
N PRO A 17 -22.20 8.82 -15.64
CA PRO A 17 -20.96 8.48 -16.34
C PRO A 17 -19.71 9.06 -15.67
N ILE A 18 -19.81 10.30 -15.15
CA ILE A 18 -18.70 10.99 -14.49
C ILE A 18 -18.49 10.44 -13.08
N ALA A 19 -19.58 10.14 -12.36
CA ALA A 19 -19.51 9.50 -11.05
C ALA A 19 -18.79 8.14 -11.13
N ARG A 20 -19.08 7.36 -12.17
CA ARG A 20 -18.40 6.08 -12.43
C ARG A 20 -16.91 6.25 -12.70
N GLU A 21 -16.53 7.20 -13.55
CA GLU A 21 -15.11 7.49 -13.82
C GLU A 21 -14.35 7.89 -12.55
N VAL A 22 -14.96 8.73 -11.71
CA VAL A 22 -14.37 9.13 -10.42
C VAL A 22 -14.22 7.92 -9.48
N LEU A 23 -15.20 7.02 -9.43
CA LEU A 23 -15.12 5.80 -8.63
C LEU A 23 -13.97 4.89 -9.09
N GLU A 24 -13.87 4.62 -10.39
CA GLU A 24 -12.79 3.83 -10.99
C GLU A 24 -11.41 4.46 -10.71
N PHE A 25 -11.32 5.79 -10.76
CA PHE A 25 -10.10 6.51 -10.43
C PHE A 25 -9.68 6.30 -8.96
N ILE A 26 -10.62 6.39 -8.01
CA ILE A 26 -10.35 6.16 -6.58
C ILE A 26 -9.82 4.74 -6.36
N GLU A 27 -10.46 3.74 -6.96
CA GLU A 27 -10.00 2.34 -6.86
C GLU A 27 -8.59 2.15 -7.42
N ARG A 28 -8.30 2.75 -8.58
CA ARG A 28 -6.98 2.68 -9.21
C ARG A 28 -5.89 3.28 -8.32
N VAL A 29 -6.16 4.44 -7.70
CA VAL A 29 -5.21 5.09 -6.78
C VAL A 29 -4.92 4.20 -5.57
N SER A 30 -5.95 3.58 -4.98
CA SER A 30 -5.76 2.65 -3.86
C SER A 30 -4.86 1.48 -4.24
N LYS A 31 -5.15 0.82 -5.37
CA LYS A 31 -4.35 -0.32 -5.87
C LYS A 31 -2.90 0.05 -6.13
N LEU A 32 -2.64 1.24 -6.68
CA LEU A 32 -1.27 1.72 -6.92
C LEU A 32 -0.51 1.97 -5.62
N HIS A 33 -1.16 2.55 -4.62
CA HIS A 33 -0.54 2.79 -3.32
C HIS A 33 -0.20 1.48 -2.61
N ASP A 34 -1.12 0.51 -2.64
CA ASP A 34 -0.91 -0.82 -2.07
C ASP A 34 0.23 -1.56 -2.78
N ALA A 35 0.25 -1.52 -4.12
CA ALA A 35 1.31 -2.14 -4.91
C ALA A 35 2.69 -1.48 -4.66
N ALA A 36 2.75 -0.16 -4.50
CA ALA A 36 3.99 0.54 -4.17
C ALA A 36 4.50 0.15 -2.77
N SER A 37 3.60 0.07 -1.79
CA SER A 37 3.91 -0.41 -0.44
C SER A 37 4.46 -1.84 -0.46
N GLU A 38 3.80 -2.73 -1.21
CA GLU A 38 4.24 -4.12 -1.34
C GLU A 38 5.58 -4.25 -2.07
N GLY A 39 5.81 -3.46 -3.11
CA GLY A 39 7.09 -3.38 -3.81
C GLY A 39 8.23 -2.92 -2.91
N MET A 40 7.98 -1.92 -2.05
CA MET A 40 8.97 -1.46 -1.07
C MET A 40 9.29 -2.52 -0.03
N LYS A 41 8.28 -3.24 0.48
CA LYS A 41 8.50 -4.37 1.41
C LYS A 41 9.37 -5.45 0.77
N LYS A 42 9.05 -5.87 -0.46
CA LYS A 42 9.83 -6.87 -1.20
C LYS A 42 11.26 -6.42 -1.47
N ALA A 43 11.47 -5.14 -1.82
CA ALA A 43 12.81 -4.61 -2.05
C ALA A 43 13.70 -4.69 -0.79
N GLN A 44 13.10 -4.65 0.41
CA GLN A 44 13.82 -4.79 1.67
C GLN A 44 14.12 -6.24 2.05
N GLU A 45 13.41 -7.24 1.50
CA GLU A 45 13.60 -8.66 1.83
C GLU A 45 15.06 -9.11 1.69
N SER A 46 15.76 -8.70 0.63
CA SER A 46 17.16 -9.14 0.43
C SER A 46 18.12 -8.60 1.49
N VAL A 47 17.92 -7.38 1.98
CA VAL A 47 18.76 -6.81 3.06
C VAL A 47 18.35 -7.41 4.41
N MET A 48 17.05 -7.61 4.63
CA MET A 48 16.54 -8.21 5.86
C MET A 48 16.98 -9.67 6.02
N ASN A 49 16.93 -10.47 4.95
CA ASN A 49 17.43 -11.86 4.97
C ASN A 49 18.92 -11.89 5.32
N ARG A 50 19.73 -10.99 4.77
CA ARG A 50 21.16 -10.91 5.11
C ARG A 50 21.42 -10.57 6.58
N ILE A 51 20.58 -9.73 7.19
CA ILE A 51 20.70 -9.39 8.62
C ILE A 51 20.23 -10.56 9.48
N TRP A 52 19.16 -11.24 9.07
CA TRP A 52 18.52 -12.34 9.82
C TRP A 52 19.30 -13.66 9.73
N ASP A 53 19.92 -13.95 8.59
CA ASP A 53 20.73 -15.15 8.34
C ASP A 53 22.21 -14.92 8.70
N ASN A 54 22.50 -14.08 9.71
CA ASN A 54 23.87 -13.81 10.12
C ASN A 54 24.44 -14.98 10.93
N GLU A 55 25.48 -15.64 10.40
CA GLU A 55 26.16 -16.76 11.06
C GLU A 55 26.70 -16.41 12.47
N GLU A 56 26.94 -15.13 12.75
CA GLU A 56 27.35 -14.67 14.09
C GLU A 56 26.23 -14.82 15.15
N ASP A 57 24.95 -14.80 14.74
CA ASP A 57 23.81 -15.00 15.66
C ASP A 57 23.62 -16.49 16.03
N ASP A 58 24.07 -17.41 15.17
CA ASP A 58 24.00 -18.86 15.40
C ASP A 58 25.03 -19.38 16.42
N VAL A 59 26.02 -18.57 16.79
CA VAL A 59 27.09 -18.96 17.72
C VAL A 59 26.54 -19.33 19.11
N TRP A 60 25.36 -18.80 19.47
CA TRP A 60 24.69 -19.09 20.73
C TRP A 60 23.71 -20.28 20.68
N ASN A 61 23.40 -20.81 19.48
CA ASN A 61 22.44 -21.91 19.29
C ASN A 61 22.97 -23.29 19.72
N HIS A 62 24.23 -23.38 20.13
CA HIS A 62 24.91 -24.62 20.52
C HIS A 62 25.44 -24.63 21.96
N LEU A 63 24.94 -23.72 22.81
CA LEU A 63 25.21 -23.66 24.26
C LEU A 63 24.16 -24.41 25.09
#